data_AF-A0A8E6BB20-F1
#
_entry.id   AF-A0A8E6BB20-F1
#
_cell.length_a   1.000
_cell.length_b   1.000
_cell.length_c   1.000
_cell.angle_alpha   90.00
_cell.angle_beta   90.00
_cell.angle_gamma   90.00
#
_symmetry.space_group_name_H-M   'P 1'
#
loop_
_entity.id
_entity.type
_entity.pdbx_description
1 polymer ?
#
loop_
_entity_poly.entity_id
_entity_poly.type
_entity_poly.pdbx_seq_one_letter_code
_entity_poly.pdbx_strand_id
1 'polypeptide(L)'
;MRGRKPAGPESVDELPGSVIAKDRLKTLLRTMIGECRVTEACQILGISEPRYHQLKHQMLAAALEALEPRPAGRPVQVPSAAEAEIQKLQKNYGNGKRS
;
A
#
# COMPACT_ATOMS: atom_id res chain seq x y z
N MET A 1 6.42 -8.43 30.55
CA MET A 1 5.95 -8.79 29.19
C MET A 1 7.14 -8.72 28.25
N ARG A 2 7.61 -9.84 27.69
CA ARG A 2 8.60 -9.81 26.60
C ARG A 2 7.85 -9.44 25.32
N GLY A 3 7.68 -8.14 25.09
CA GLY A 3 7.11 -7.65 23.83
C GLY A 3 7.94 -8.16 22.65
N ARG A 4 7.28 -8.47 21.54
CA ARG A 4 7.96 -8.85 20.29
C ARG A 4 8.95 -7.72 19.93
N LYS A 5 10.18 -8.09 19.52
CA LYS A 5 11.14 -7.10 19.00
C LYS A 5 10.42 -6.28 17.91
N PRO A 6 10.49 -4.94 17.92
CA PRO A 6 9.86 -4.15 16.87
C PRO A 6 10.42 -4.63 15.54
N ALA A 7 9.52 -5.03 14.65
CA ALA A 7 9.91 -5.41 13.31
C ALA A 7 10.35 -4.13 12.58
N GLY A 8 11.59 -4.12 12.11
CA GLY A 8 12.18 -3.05 11.34
C GLY A 8 11.70 -3.08 9.88
N PRO A 9 12.55 -2.62 8.94
CA PRO A 9 12.25 -2.61 7.51
C PRO A 9 11.84 -3.98 6.93
N GLU A 10 12.17 -5.09 7.58
CA GLU A 10 11.74 -6.44 7.21
C GLU A 10 10.21 -6.63 7.18
N SER A 11 9.45 -5.81 7.91
CA SER A 11 7.97 -5.84 7.89
C SER A 11 7.39 -5.64 6.49
N VAL A 12 8.16 -5.02 5.59
CA VAL A 12 7.79 -4.79 4.18
C VAL A 12 7.65 -6.11 3.40
N ASP A 13 8.31 -7.19 3.82
CA ASP A 13 8.24 -8.48 3.10
C ASP A 13 6.84 -9.08 3.09
N GLU A 14 6.05 -8.80 4.12
CA GLU A 14 4.68 -9.29 4.29
C GLU A 14 3.66 -8.50 3.44
N LEU A 15 4.03 -7.31 2.95
CA LEU A 15 3.12 -6.48 2.16
C LEU A 15 2.93 -7.02 0.73
N PRO A 16 1.75 -6.86 0.12
CA PRO A 16 1.60 -7.11 -1.31
C PRO A 16 2.38 -6.05 -2.11
N GLY A 17 3.02 -6.45 -3.20
CA GLY A 17 3.76 -5.53 -4.07
C GLY A 17 4.91 -6.20 -4.82
N SER A 18 5.45 -5.49 -5.81
CA SER A 18 6.62 -5.95 -6.56
C SER A 18 7.88 -5.96 -5.70
N VAL A 19 8.83 -6.84 -6.02
CA VAL A 19 10.14 -6.91 -5.35
C VAL A 19 10.82 -5.54 -5.35
N ILE A 20 10.80 -4.85 -6.49
CA ILE A 20 11.39 -3.51 -6.65
C ILE A 20 10.74 -2.50 -5.70
N ALA A 21 9.41 -2.53 -5.53
CA ALA A 21 8.71 -1.63 -4.62
C ALA A 21 9.08 -1.91 -3.16
N LYS A 22 9.19 -3.18 -2.78
CA LYS A 22 9.62 -3.60 -1.44
C LYS A 22 11.05 -3.16 -1.14
N ASP A 23 11.98 -3.37 -2.06
CA ASP A 23 13.38 -2.98 -1.88
C ASP A 23 13.54 -1.46 -1.77
N ARG A 24 12.77 -0.69 -2.55
CA ARG A 24 12.70 0.77 -2.43
C ARG A 24 12.21 1.20 -1.06
N LEU A 25 11.09 0.64 -0.61
CA LEU A 25 10.49 0.98 0.69
C LEU A 25 11.43 0.61 1.85
N LYS A 26 12.05 -0.57 1.82
CA LYS A 26 13.05 -0.99 2.80
C LYS A 26 14.23 -0.03 2.88
N THR A 27 14.78 0.35 1.74
CA THR A 27 15.90 1.29 1.67
C THR A 27 15.52 2.65 2.26
N LEU A 28 14.34 3.18 1.91
CA LEU A 28 13.82 4.42 2.51
C LEU A 28 13.69 4.31 4.03
N LEU A 29 13.13 3.22 4.55
CA LEU A 29 12.98 3.02 6.00
C LEU A 29 14.34 2.92 6.71
N ARG A 30 15.31 2.18 6.15
CA ARG A 30 16.68 2.08 6.70
C ARG A 30 17.35 3.44 6.87
N THR A 31 17.13 4.36 5.93
CA THR A 31 17.68 5.71 6.07
C THR A 31 17.00 6.52 7.16
N MET A 32 15.71 6.32 7.41
CA MET A 32 14.96 7.04 8.45
C MET A 32 15.34 6.60 9.85
N ILE A 33 15.71 5.33 10.00
CA ILE A 33 16.17 4.76 11.28
C ILE A 33 17.69 4.88 11.48
N GLY A 34 18.40 5.53 10.55
CA GLY A 34 19.84 5.80 10.66
C GLY A 34 20.76 4.62 10.32
N GLU A 35 20.22 3.52 9.78
CA GLU A 35 20.99 2.34 9.35
C GLU A 35 21.67 2.51 7.98
N CYS A 36 21.27 3.52 7.21
CA CYS A 36 21.80 3.79 5.87
C CYS A 36 21.86 5.30 5.60
N ARG A 37 22.95 5.79 4.99
CA ARG A 37 23.04 7.20 4.58
C ARG A 37 22.24 7.43 3.30
N VAL A 38 21.82 8.68 3.07
CA VAL A 38 21.11 9.07 1.83
C VAL A 38 21.93 8.75 0.58
N THR A 39 23.23 9.01 0.60
CA THR A 39 24.13 8.71 -0.51
C THR A 39 24.24 7.22 -0.82
N GLU A 40 24.33 6.38 0.22
CA GLU A 40 24.34 4.91 0.09
C GLU A 40 23.00 4.40 -0.46
N ALA A 41 21.88 4.94 0.04
CA ALA A 41 20.56 4.62 -0.48
C ALA A 41 20.40 5.00 -1.95
N CYS A 42 20.93 6.15 -2.38
CA CYS A 42 20.92 6.55 -3.79
C CYS A 42 21.68 5.55 -4.67
N GLN A 43 22.82 5.05 -4.20
CA GLN A 43 23.61 4.03 -4.90
C GLN A 43 22.86 2.69 -4.99
N ILE A 44 22.30 2.21 -3.86
CA ILE A 44 21.51 0.96 -3.80
C ILE A 44 20.33 1.01 -4.76
N LEU A 45 19.63 2.15 -4.82
CA LEU A 45 18.43 2.31 -5.63
C LEU A 45 18.72 2.70 -7.08
N GLY A 46 19.96 3.08 -7.42
CA GLY A 46 20.35 3.56 -8.74
C GLY A 46 19.64 4.87 -9.12
N ILE A 47 19.46 5.79 -8.17
CA ILE A 47 18.76 7.07 -8.38
C ILE A 47 19.58 8.26 -7.86
N SER A 48 19.26 9.46 -8.36
CA SER A 48 19.84 10.69 -7.84
C SER A 48 19.24 11.09 -6.48
N GLU A 49 19.97 11.91 -5.73
CA GLU A 49 19.53 12.44 -4.44
C GLU A 49 18.21 13.23 -4.52
N PRO A 50 17.97 14.12 -5.51
CA PRO A 50 16.66 14.74 -5.67
C PRO A 50 15.52 13.74 -5.87
N ARG A 51 15.75 12.68 -6.67
CA ARG A 51 14.75 11.63 -6.90
C ARG A 51 14.49 10.84 -5.62
N TYR A 52 15.51 10.58 -4.82
CA TYR A 52 15.39 9.96 -3.51
C TYR A 52 14.52 10.79 -2.56
N HIS A 53 14.78 12.10 -2.44
CA HIS A 53 13.98 12.99 -1.59
C HIS A 53 12.52 13.06 -2.03
N GLN A 54 12.27 13.08 -3.34
CA GLN A 54 10.92 13.01 -3.89
C GLN A 54 10.19 11.72 -3.47
N LEU A 55 10.84 10.56 -3.62
CA LEU A 55 10.25 9.27 -3.21
C LEU A 55 9.98 9.21 -1.71
N LYS A 56 10.93 9.69 -0.90
CA LYS A 56 10.76 9.78 0.56
C LYS A 56 9.55 10.64 0.93
N HIS A 57 9.40 11.80 0.30
CA HIS A 57 8.26 12.67 0.53
C HIS A 57 6.93 12.01 0.14
N GLN A 58 6.87 11.39 -1.04
CA GLN A 58 5.66 10.68 -1.52
C GLN A 58 5.25 9.55 -0.56
N MET A 59 6.22 8.76 -0.09
CA MET A 59 5.99 7.69 0.87
C MET A 59 5.42 8.24 2.19
N LEU A 60 6.01 9.31 2.74
CA LEU A 60 5.56 9.91 4.00
C LEU A 60 4.18 10.55 3.87
N ALA A 61 3.90 11.24 2.76
CA ALA A 61 2.60 11.83 2.49
C ALA A 61 1.51 10.76 2.43
N ALA A 62 1.74 9.67 1.70
CA ALA A 62 0.80 8.56 1.60
C ALA A 62 0.59 7.84 2.96
N ALA A 63 1.65 7.67 3.74
CA ALA A 63 1.56 7.09 5.07
C ALA A 63 0.75 7.99 6.02
N LEU A 64 0.97 9.30 5.99
CA LEU A 64 0.22 10.27 6.79
C LEU A 64 -1.26 10.26 6.41
N GLU A 65 -1.57 10.34 5.11
CA GLU A 65 -2.95 10.28 4.60
C GLU A 65 -3.68 8.99 5.03
N ALA A 66 -2.99 7.86 5.02
CA ALA A 66 -3.55 6.58 5.45
C ALA A 66 -3.84 6.52 6.95
N LEU A 67 -3.15 7.33 7.76
CA LEU A 67 -3.29 7.40 9.21
C LEU A 67 -4.28 8.46 9.68
N GLU A 68 -4.78 9.32 8.80
CA GLU A 68 -5.80 10.32 9.14
C GLU A 68 -7.08 9.64 9.67
N PRO A 69 -7.71 10.17 10.73
CA PRO A 69 -8.97 9.66 11.23
C PRO A 69 -10.05 9.70 10.15
N ARG A 70 -10.52 8.53 9.71
CA ARG A 70 -11.69 8.44 8.85
C ARG A 70 -12.94 8.31 9.72
N PRO A 71 -14.04 9.02 9.40
CA PRO A 71 -15.29 8.88 10.13
C PRO A 71 -15.67 7.40 10.18
N ALA A 72 -16.07 6.93 11.36
CA ALA A 72 -16.39 5.53 11.61
C ALA A 72 -17.51 5.07 10.66
N GLY A 73 -17.16 4.21 9.71
CA GLY A 73 -18.10 3.64 8.76
C GLY A 73 -17.36 3.03 7.58
N ARG A 74 -17.72 1.79 7.21
CA ARG A 74 -17.36 1.28 5.89
C ARG A 74 -18.00 2.22 4.88
N PRO A 75 -17.26 2.83 3.92
CA PRO A 75 -17.90 3.49 2.80
C PRO A 75 -18.89 2.49 2.21
N VAL A 76 -20.16 2.87 2.10
CA VAL A 76 -21.16 2.04 1.43
C VAL A 76 -20.56 1.68 0.08
N GLN A 77 -20.37 0.38 -0.18
CA GLN A 77 -20.04 -0.08 -1.53
C GLN A 77 -21.28 0.25 -2.38
N VAL A 78 -21.30 1.43 -2.97
CA VAL A 78 -22.23 1.74 -4.05
C VAL A 78 -21.73 0.88 -5.21
N PRO A 79 -22.52 -0.10 -5.68
CA PRO A 79 -22.13 -0.90 -6.82
C PRO A 79 -21.82 0.04 -7.98
N SER A 80 -20.70 -0.18 -8.66
CA SER A 80 -20.46 0.44 -9.95
C SER A 80 -21.63 0.15 -10.89
N ALA A 81 -21.85 1.01 -11.90
CA ALA A 81 -22.90 0.80 -12.88
C ALA A 81 -22.84 -0.60 -13.53
N ALA A 82 -21.61 -1.10 -13.74
CA ALA A 82 -21.36 -2.45 -14.25
C ALA A 82 -21.80 -3.56 -13.27
N GLU A 83 -21.55 -3.40 -11.97
CA GLU A 83 -21.96 -4.37 -10.94
C GLU A 83 -23.49 -4.38 -10.74
N ALA A 84 -24.14 -3.21 -10.87
CA ALA A 84 -25.60 -3.11 -10.86
C ALA A 84 -26.23 -3.79 -12.10
N GLU A 85 -25.58 -3.70 -13.25
CA GLU A 85 -26.02 -4.35 -14.49
C GLU A 85 -25.87 -5.87 -14.44
N ILE A 86 -24.75 -6.37 -13.91
CA ILE A 86 -24.52 -7.80 -13.68
C ILE A 86 -25.58 -8.37 -12.72
N GLN A 87 -25.90 -7.67 -11.63
CA GLN A 87 -26.93 -8.09 -10.68
C GLN A 87 -28.33 -8.13 -11.30
N LYS A 88 -28.67 -7.14 -12.15
CA LYS A 88 -29.94 -7.15 -12.90
C LYS A 88 -30.04 -8.34 -13.85
N LEU A 89 -28.96 -8.61 -14.60
CA LEU A 89 -28.92 -9.74 -15.53
C LEU A 89 -29.08 -11.08 -14.78
N GLN A 90 -28.33 -11.28 -13.70
CA GLN A 90 -28.41 -12.50 -12.89
C GLN A 90 -29.80 -12.74 -12.30
N LYS A 91 -30.49 -11.68 -11.87
CA LYS A 91 -31.87 -11.77 -11.36
C LYS A 91 -32.87 -12.22 -12.43
N ASN A 92 -32.64 -11.86 -13.69
CA ASN A 92 -33.48 -12.27 -14.82
C ASN A 92 -33.22 -13.73 -15.25
N TYR A 93 -31.99 -14.22 -15.15
CA TYR A 93 -31.64 -15.61 -15.49
C TYR A 93 -32.01 -16.63 -14.39
N GLY A 94 -32.21 -16.20 -13.14
CA GLY A 94 -32.60 -17.07 -12.02
C GLY A 94 -34.07 -17.49 -11.99
N ASN A 95 -34.95 -16.83 -12.76
CA ASN A 95 -36.40 -17.10 -12.74
C ASN A 95 -36.87 -18.05 -13.86
N GLY A 96 -35.94 -18.62 -14.65
CA GLY A 96 -36.24 -19.44 -15.83
C GLY A 96 -36.00 -20.95 -15.69
N LYS A 97 -35.56 -21.46 -14.54
CA LYS A 97 -35.38 -22.91 -14.30
C LYS A 97 -36.43 -23.47 -13.33
N ARG A 98 -37.69 -23.46 -13.77
CA ARG A 98 -38.74 -24.38 -13.29
C ARG A 98 -39.65 -24.75 -14.47
N SER A 99 -39.24 -25.73 -15.24
CA SER A 99 -40.09 -26.72 -15.92
C SER A 99 -39.22 -27.90 -16.33
#